data_AF-A0A5B7D3N1-F1
#
_entry.id   AF-A0A5B7D3N1-F1
#
_cell.length_a   1.000
_cell.length_b   1.000
_cell.length_c   1.000
_cell.angle_alpha   90.00
_cell.angle_beta   90.00
_cell.angle_gamma   90.00
#
_symmetry.space_group_name_H-M   'P 1'
#
loop_
_entity.id
_entity.type
_entity.pdbx_description
1 polymer ?
#
loop_
_entity_poly.entity_id
_entity_poly.type
_entity_poly.pdbx_seq_one_letter_code
_entity_poly.pdbx_strand_id
1 'polypeptide(L)'
;MGHSQVPKYITFMNENYEVTYLTALHHAFFNSTLLSLPNVFDPLMRGLMGVAMRPTDLKLVDSLGNKLFIEKNDPLSGHDLFVLNVARGRDHGLAPYVEYVKLCGVKEGVSSFADLASLMRPESVALLTKAYKDVRDVDLYSGGLVRRAGSRCLLPGPAEVPLPGSLVGPTFSCIIARQFLILKIGDRFWFESPTAGFTHAQLQSIRQVRFASVICDVLDQHNPRIPIHAFQTPHPQSNPERRCNELPKVDVELWRETPHSSPSRCIYLGQSYQVGSLVPVSLCLTCVCQPGGQVRVACL
;
A
#
# COMPACT_ATOMS: atom_id res chain seq x y z
N MET A 1 -6.03 -10.35 -3.73
CA MET A 1 -7.05 -9.36 -3.32
C MET A 1 -7.10 -8.17 -4.26
N GLY A 2 -6.09 -7.30 -4.31
CA GLY A 2 -6.15 -6.06 -5.11
C GLY A 2 -6.58 -6.23 -6.58
N HIS A 3 -6.22 -7.34 -7.23
CA HIS A 3 -6.64 -7.64 -8.61
C HIS A 3 -8.18 -7.64 -8.82
N SER A 4 -8.99 -8.05 -7.84
CA SER A 4 -10.46 -8.02 -7.98
C SER A 4 -11.06 -6.63 -7.73
N GLN A 5 -10.28 -5.72 -7.15
CA GLN A 5 -10.68 -4.33 -6.88
C GLN A 5 -10.44 -3.39 -8.07
N VAL A 6 -9.79 -3.87 -9.13
CA VAL A 6 -9.44 -3.07 -10.31
C VAL A 6 -10.69 -2.75 -11.15
N PRO A 7 -10.96 -1.47 -11.46
CA PRO A 7 -12.08 -1.07 -12.30
C PRO A 7 -11.90 -1.46 -13.77
N LYS A 8 -13.01 -1.46 -14.52
CA LYS A 8 -13.00 -1.81 -15.95
C LYS A 8 -12.26 -0.79 -16.83
N TYR A 9 -12.31 0.48 -16.42
CA TYR A 9 -11.82 1.63 -17.17
C TYR A 9 -10.86 2.44 -16.31
N ILE A 10 -9.84 3.00 -16.95
CA ILE A 10 -9.12 4.16 -16.41
C ILE A 10 -9.96 5.39 -16.75
N THR A 11 -10.27 6.17 -15.73
CA THR A 11 -11.21 7.30 -15.82
C THR A 11 -10.46 8.60 -15.62
N PHE A 12 -10.78 9.60 -16.44
CA PHE A 12 -10.28 10.95 -16.32
C PHE A 12 -11.46 11.85 -15.97
N MET A 13 -11.26 12.78 -15.04
CA MET A 13 -12.31 13.64 -14.51
C MET A 13 -11.93 15.12 -14.52
N ASN A 14 -12.92 15.99 -14.74
CA ASN A 14 -12.75 17.44 -14.60
C ASN A 14 -12.71 17.85 -13.11
N GLU A 15 -12.63 19.15 -12.86
CA GLU A 15 -12.58 19.74 -11.51
C GLU A 15 -13.83 19.47 -10.65
N ASN A 16 -14.97 19.18 -11.29
CA ASN A 16 -16.22 18.85 -10.61
C ASN A 16 -16.39 17.33 -10.40
N TYR A 17 -15.32 16.54 -10.61
CA TYR A 17 -15.33 15.08 -10.59
C TYR A 17 -16.30 14.45 -11.63
N GLU A 18 -16.58 15.17 -12.72
CA GLU A 18 -17.36 14.65 -13.84
C GLU A 18 -16.43 13.96 -14.84
N VAL A 19 -16.88 12.81 -15.35
CA VAL A 19 -16.09 11.99 -16.28
C VAL A 19 -15.92 12.74 -17.62
N THR A 20 -14.68 12.94 -18.04
CA THR A 20 -14.34 13.57 -19.32
C THR A 20 -13.86 12.57 -20.35
N TYR A 21 -13.14 11.52 -19.91
CA TYR A 21 -12.61 10.49 -20.80
C TYR A 21 -12.50 9.14 -20.07
N LEU A 22 -12.70 8.06 -20.83
CA LEU A 22 -12.59 6.69 -20.36
C LEU A 22 -11.74 5.90 -21.36
N THR A 23 -10.82 5.08 -20.85
CA THR A 23 -10.14 4.06 -21.66
C THR A 23 -10.28 2.71 -21.00
N ALA A 24 -10.53 1.67 -21.79
CA ALA A 24 -10.58 0.31 -21.28
C ALA A 24 -9.20 -0.08 -20.73
N LEU A 25 -9.17 -0.72 -19.56
CA LEU A 25 -7.91 -1.05 -18.88
C LEU A 25 -6.93 -1.83 -19.78
N HIS A 26 -7.42 -2.76 -20.60
CA HIS A 26 -6.56 -3.56 -21.47
C HIS A 26 -5.89 -2.76 -22.60
N HIS A 27 -6.39 -1.57 -22.95
CA HIS A 27 -5.70 -0.67 -23.89
C HIS A 27 -4.55 0.12 -23.24
N ALA A 28 -4.50 0.15 -21.90
CA ALA A 28 -3.55 0.94 -21.13
C ALA A 28 -2.34 0.13 -20.63
N PHE A 29 -2.39 -1.21 -20.67
CA PHE A 29 -1.24 -2.02 -20.28
C PHE A 29 -0.03 -1.71 -21.16
N PHE A 30 1.09 -1.35 -20.52
CA PHE A 30 2.35 -0.98 -21.16
C PHE A 30 2.23 0.12 -22.23
N ASN A 31 1.18 0.96 -22.15
CA ASN A 31 0.92 2.02 -23.10
C ASN A 31 1.00 3.39 -22.40
N SER A 32 2.15 4.04 -22.51
CA SER A 32 2.40 5.36 -21.94
C SER A 32 1.93 6.52 -22.82
N THR A 33 1.43 6.26 -24.04
CA THR A 33 1.06 7.31 -25.00
C THR A 33 0.04 8.29 -24.42
N LEU A 34 -0.93 7.79 -23.64
CA LEU A 34 -1.92 8.65 -23.00
C LEU A 34 -1.30 9.61 -21.97
N LEU A 35 -0.23 9.22 -21.30
CA LEU A 35 0.46 10.07 -20.31
C LEU A 35 1.34 11.15 -20.98
N SER A 36 1.67 10.99 -22.25
CA SER A 36 2.44 11.97 -23.02
C SER A 36 1.59 13.11 -23.58
N LEU A 37 0.26 12.99 -23.52
CA LEU A 37 -0.64 14.06 -23.97
C LEU A 37 -0.65 15.21 -22.95
N PRO A 38 -0.81 16.47 -23.39
CA PRO A 38 -0.86 17.61 -22.48
C PRO A 38 -2.10 17.55 -21.57
N ASN A 39 -1.96 18.02 -20.33
CA ASN A 39 -3.06 18.21 -19.37
C ASN A 39 -3.82 16.92 -18.99
N VAL A 40 -3.18 15.76 -19.03
CA VAL A 40 -3.80 14.45 -18.69
C VAL A 40 -3.59 14.02 -17.26
N PHE A 41 -2.54 14.51 -16.60
CA PHE A 41 -2.16 14.06 -15.26
C PHE A 41 -3.21 14.45 -14.21
N ASP A 42 -3.60 15.72 -14.15
CA ASP A 42 -4.61 16.19 -13.20
C ASP A 42 -5.96 15.47 -13.36
N PRO A 43 -6.54 15.32 -14.57
CA PRO A 43 -7.76 14.55 -14.74
C PRO A 43 -7.62 13.08 -14.38
N LEU A 44 -6.46 12.46 -14.62
CA LEU A 44 -6.17 11.09 -14.20
C LEU A 44 -6.16 10.97 -12.67
N MET A 45 -5.46 11.87 -11.98
CA MET A 45 -5.39 11.91 -10.52
C MET A 45 -6.75 12.13 -9.88
N ARG A 46 -7.59 13.01 -10.46
CA ARG A 46 -8.99 13.15 -10.05
C ARG A 46 -9.78 11.87 -10.26
N GLY A 47 -9.58 11.18 -11.38
CA GLY A 47 -10.17 9.87 -11.64
C GLY A 47 -9.76 8.82 -10.59
N LEU A 48 -8.49 8.77 -10.20
CA LEU A 48 -7.99 7.85 -9.17
C LEU A 48 -8.62 8.11 -7.79
N MET A 49 -8.89 9.37 -7.44
CA MET A 49 -9.58 9.74 -6.20
C MET A 49 -11.10 9.61 -6.29
N GLY A 50 -11.68 9.82 -7.47
CA GLY A 50 -13.12 9.91 -7.70
C GLY A 50 -13.81 8.58 -7.99
N VAL A 51 -13.09 7.60 -8.55
CA VAL A 51 -13.67 6.31 -8.90
C VAL A 51 -13.62 5.35 -7.72
N ALA A 52 -14.78 4.81 -7.35
CA ALA A 52 -14.85 3.73 -6.37
C ALA A 52 -14.17 2.46 -6.90
N MET A 53 -13.37 1.82 -6.05
CA MET A 53 -12.81 0.50 -6.33
C MET A 53 -13.91 -0.55 -6.50
N ARG A 54 -13.60 -1.63 -7.23
CA ARG A 54 -14.49 -2.79 -7.33
C ARG A 54 -14.52 -3.58 -6.01
N PRO A 55 -15.61 -4.30 -5.72
CA PRO A 55 -15.67 -5.15 -4.53
C PRO A 55 -14.64 -6.30 -4.62
N THR A 56 -14.11 -6.72 -3.48
CA THR A 56 -13.30 -7.94 -3.40
C THR A 56 -14.19 -9.17 -3.61
N ASP A 57 -14.07 -9.83 -4.75
CA ASP A 57 -14.74 -11.09 -5.06
C ASP A 57 -13.91 -11.97 -6.02
N LEU A 58 -14.47 -13.12 -6.45
CA LEU A 58 -13.83 -14.03 -7.42
C LEU A 58 -13.97 -13.58 -8.88
N LYS A 59 -14.52 -12.38 -9.15
CA LYS A 59 -14.82 -11.91 -10.50
C LYS A 59 -13.87 -10.79 -10.88
N LEU A 60 -12.91 -11.11 -11.72
CA LEU A 60 -12.10 -10.08 -12.36
C LEU A 60 -12.87 -9.40 -13.49
N VAL A 61 -12.54 -8.14 -13.76
CA VAL A 61 -13.02 -7.45 -14.96
C VAL A 61 -12.46 -8.12 -16.21
N ASP A 62 -13.18 -8.04 -17.33
CA ASP A 62 -12.79 -8.68 -18.60
C ASP A 62 -11.35 -8.35 -19.04
N SER A 63 -10.92 -7.11 -18.82
CA SER A 63 -9.55 -6.65 -19.08
C SER A 63 -8.46 -7.45 -18.32
N LEU A 64 -8.79 -8.05 -17.18
CA LEU A 64 -7.88 -8.88 -16.38
C LEU A 64 -8.20 -10.38 -16.49
N GLY A 65 -9.46 -10.74 -16.71
CA GLY A 65 -9.90 -12.14 -16.77
C GLY A 65 -9.74 -12.79 -18.15
N ASN A 66 -9.79 -12.01 -19.25
CA ASN A 66 -9.69 -12.58 -20.60
C ASN A 66 -8.73 -11.82 -21.51
N LYS A 67 -8.41 -10.56 -21.19
CA LYS A 67 -7.65 -9.65 -22.08
C LYS A 67 -6.39 -9.10 -21.42
N LEU A 68 -5.84 -9.81 -20.42
CA LEU A 68 -4.60 -9.39 -19.80
C LEU A 68 -3.49 -9.46 -20.85
N PHE A 69 -2.86 -8.30 -21.13
CA PHE A 69 -1.79 -8.15 -22.13
C PHE A 69 -2.15 -8.64 -23.53
N ILE A 70 -3.43 -8.53 -23.92
CA ILE A 70 -3.88 -8.88 -25.26
C ILE A 70 -3.11 -8.10 -26.34
N GLU A 71 -2.66 -8.80 -27.37
CA GLU A 71 -1.98 -8.19 -28.51
C GLU A 71 -2.99 -7.54 -29.47
N LYS A 72 -2.62 -6.40 -30.07
CA LYS A 72 -3.54 -5.65 -30.95
C LYS A 72 -4.03 -6.44 -32.16
N ASN A 73 -3.19 -7.32 -32.68
CA ASN A 73 -3.44 -8.07 -33.92
C ASN A 73 -3.88 -9.52 -33.67
N ASP A 74 -3.95 -9.95 -32.41
CA ASP A 74 -4.38 -11.30 -32.05
C ASP A 74 -5.43 -11.23 -30.93
N PRO A 75 -6.73 -11.34 -31.25
CA PRO A 75 -7.79 -11.28 -30.24
C PRO A 75 -7.79 -12.49 -29.29
N LEU A 76 -7.03 -13.55 -29.56
CA LEU A 76 -6.96 -14.78 -28.76
C LEU A 76 -5.72 -14.84 -27.85
N SER A 77 -4.81 -13.86 -27.92
CA SER A 77 -3.59 -13.84 -27.11
C SER A 77 -3.77 -13.36 -25.67
N GLY A 78 -5.00 -12.96 -25.29
CA GLY A 78 -5.28 -12.48 -23.95
C GLY A 78 -5.11 -13.56 -22.88
N HIS A 79 -4.51 -13.19 -21.75
CA HIS A 79 -4.37 -14.08 -20.60
C HIS A 79 -5.45 -13.85 -19.53
N ASP A 80 -5.66 -14.87 -18.69
CA ASP A 80 -6.51 -14.80 -17.50
C ASP A 80 -5.66 -14.64 -16.23
N LEU A 81 -5.70 -13.45 -15.64
CA LEU A 81 -4.95 -13.16 -14.40
C LEU A 81 -5.40 -14.01 -13.22
N PHE A 82 -6.68 -14.40 -13.13
CA PHE A 82 -7.17 -15.25 -12.06
C PHE A 82 -6.53 -16.63 -12.13
N VAL A 83 -6.53 -17.24 -13.32
CA VAL A 83 -5.89 -18.53 -13.57
C VAL A 83 -4.38 -18.44 -13.31
N LEU A 84 -3.73 -17.35 -13.75
CA LEU A 84 -2.31 -17.13 -13.47
C LEU A 84 -2.02 -17.04 -11.97
N ASN A 85 -2.86 -16.37 -11.16
CA ASN A 85 -2.67 -16.31 -9.72
C ASN A 85 -2.82 -17.69 -9.05
N VAL A 86 -3.79 -18.49 -9.49
CA VAL A 86 -3.97 -19.87 -9.01
C VAL A 86 -2.77 -20.73 -9.38
N ALA A 87 -2.38 -20.73 -10.66
CA ALA A 87 -1.23 -21.49 -11.14
C ALA A 87 0.06 -21.08 -10.42
N ARG A 88 0.28 -19.77 -10.19
CA ARG A 88 1.43 -19.26 -9.45
C ARG A 88 1.43 -19.71 -7.99
N GLY A 89 0.26 -19.76 -7.35
CA GLY A 89 0.14 -20.29 -5.99
C GLY A 89 0.60 -21.74 -5.89
N ARG A 90 0.22 -22.56 -6.88
CA ARG A 90 0.64 -23.97 -6.96
C ARG A 90 2.13 -24.12 -7.28
N ASP A 91 2.63 -23.33 -8.21
CA ASP A 91 4.06 -23.24 -8.58
C ASP A 91 4.93 -22.91 -7.35
N HIS A 92 4.47 -21.97 -6.52
CA HIS A 92 5.15 -21.60 -5.27
C HIS A 92 4.93 -22.59 -4.11
N GLY A 93 4.20 -23.69 -4.33
CA GLY A 93 3.90 -24.68 -3.31
C GLY A 93 3.11 -24.11 -2.12
N LEU A 94 2.22 -23.14 -2.37
CA LEU A 94 1.37 -22.60 -1.31
C LEU A 94 0.46 -23.70 -0.76
N ALA A 95 0.32 -23.73 0.56
CA ALA A 95 -0.60 -24.65 1.20
C ALA A 95 -2.06 -24.36 0.78
N PRO A 96 -2.96 -25.35 0.93
CA PRO A 96 -4.37 -25.12 0.70
C PRO A 96 -4.95 -24.05 1.63
N TYR A 97 -6.01 -23.40 1.17
CA TYR A 97 -6.73 -22.36 1.91
C TYR A 97 -7.07 -22.78 3.36
N VAL A 98 -7.54 -24.01 3.57
CA VAL A 98 -7.95 -24.51 4.89
C VAL A 98 -6.79 -24.56 5.91
N GLU A 99 -5.55 -24.74 5.46
CA GLU A 99 -4.37 -24.70 6.33
C GLU A 99 -4.12 -23.28 6.85
N TYR A 100 -4.39 -22.26 6.03
CA TYR A 100 -4.30 -20.87 6.46
C TYR A 100 -5.44 -20.47 7.40
N VAL A 101 -6.65 -20.99 7.19
CA VAL A 101 -7.79 -20.81 8.11
C VAL A 101 -7.42 -21.32 9.51
N LYS A 102 -6.79 -22.51 9.57
CA LYS A 102 -6.27 -23.10 10.81
C LYS A 102 -5.10 -22.28 11.39
N LEU A 103 -4.10 -21.93 10.59
CA LEU A 103 -2.92 -21.15 11.01
C LEU A 103 -3.29 -19.78 11.60
N CYS A 104 -4.38 -19.19 11.10
CA CYS A 104 -4.91 -17.92 11.57
C CYS A 104 -5.95 -18.06 12.70
N GLY A 105 -6.21 -19.27 13.19
CA GLY A 105 -7.15 -19.53 14.28
C GLY A 105 -8.60 -19.13 13.96
N VAL A 106 -8.96 -19.10 12.67
CA VAL A 106 -10.28 -18.65 12.22
C VAL A 106 -11.33 -19.74 12.44
N LYS A 107 -10.98 -20.99 12.10
CA LYS A 107 -11.79 -22.18 12.33
C LYS A 107 -10.89 -23.41 12.28
N GLU A 108 -11.17 -24.39 13.13
CA GLU A 108 -10.53 -25.70 13.11
C GLU A 108 -11.45 -26.76 12.49
N GLY A 109 -10.86 -27.87 12.03
CA GLY A 109 -11.61 -29.04 11.59
C GLY A 109 -12.39 -28.85 10.29
N VAL A 110 -11.99 -27.93 9.40
CA VAL A 110 -12.59 -27.78 8.07
C VAL A 110 -12.25 -29.01 7.23
N SER A 111 -13.22 -29.92 7.08
CA SER A 111 -13.05 -31.22 6.41
C SER A 111 -14.04 -31.45 5.27
N SER A 112 -15.06 -30.60 5.16
CA SER A 112 -16.06 -30.62 4.10
C SER A 112 -16.39 -29.19 3.62
N PHE A 113 -17.00 -29.07 2.44
CA PHE A 113 -17.52 -27.78 1.96
C PHE A 113 -18.62 -27.22 2.86
N ALA A 114 -19.37 -28.07 3.57
CA ALA A 114 -20.38 -27.62 4.53
C ALA A 114 -19.74 -26.83 5.69
N ASP A 115 -18.51 -27.17 6.09
CA ASP A 115 -17.78 -26.45 7.13
C ASP A 115 -17.42 -25.02 6.71
N LEU A 116 -17.41 -24.71 5.41
CA LEU A 116 -17.17 -23.36 4.91
C LEU A 116 -18.40 -22.44 5.06
N ALA A 117 -19.60 -22.98 5.29
CA ALA A 117 -20.81 -22.15 5.40
C ALA A 117 -20.76 -21.14 6.56
N SER A 118 -19.96 -21.42 7.61
CA SER A 118 -19.73 -20.47 8.70
C SER A 118 -18.70 -19.40 8.36
N LEU A 119 -17.93 -19.55 7.28
CA LEU A 119 -16.85 -18.63 6.88
C LEU A 119 -17.28 -17.74 5.71
N MET A 120 -18.00 -18.32 4.74
CA MET A 120 -18.34 -17.67 3.47
C MET A 120 -19.81 -17.87 3.08
N ARG A 121 -20.28 -17.07 2.11
CA ARG A 121 -21.67 -17.15 1.64
C ARG A 121 -21.97 -18.46 0.91
N PRO A 122 -23.22 -18.96 0.93
CA PRO A 122 -23.62 -20.19 0.26
C PRO A 122 -23.26 -20.23 -1.23
N GLU A 123 -23.36 -19.11 -1.95
CA GLU A 123 -23.05 -19.04 -3.38
C GLU A 123 -21.57 -19.31 -3.65
N SER A 124 -20.68 -18.85 -2.76
CA SER A 124 -19.24 -19.14 -2.80
C SER A 124 -18.94 -20.60 -2.52
N VAL A 125 -19.58 -21.17 -1.50
CA VAL A 125 -19.44 -22.59 -1.19
C VAL A 125 -19.86 -23.41 -2.40
N ALA A 126 -20.97 -23.06 -3.06
CA ALA A 126 -21.44 -23.72 -4.27
C ALA A 126 -20.44 -23.62 -5.43
N LEU A 127 -19.83 -22.44 -5.66
CA LEU A 127 -18.79 -22.29 -6.69
C LEU A 127 -17.54 -23.10 -6.38
N LEU A 128 -17.07 -23.10 -5.13
CA LEU A 128 -15.91 -23.89 -4.72
C LEU A 128 -16.20 -25.39 -4.80
N THR A 129 -17.40 -25.82 -4.39
CA THR A 129 -17.84 -27.23 -4.50
C THR A 129 -17.90 -27.69 -5.95
N LYS A 130 -18.26 -26.79 -6.88
CA LYS A 130 -18.24 -27.07 -8.32
C LYS A 130 -16.82 -27.14 -8.89
N ALA A 131 -15.90 -26.32 -8.37
CA ALA A 131 -14.55 -26.18 -8.90
C ALA A 131 -13.55 -27.19 -8.33
N TYR A 132 -13.73 -27.62 -7.08
CA TYR A 132 -12.80 -28.49 -6.36
C TYR A 132 -13.51 -29.77 -5.90
N LYS A 133 -12.80 -30.89 -5.97
CA LYS A 133 -13.31 -32.19 -5.51
C LYS A 133 -13.31 -32.29 -3.98
N ASP A 134 -12.27 -31.77 -3.34
CA ASP A 134 -12.11 -31.75 -1.88
C ASP A 134 -11.91 -30.31 -1.39
N VAL A 135 -12.43 -30.01 -0.19
CA VAL A 135 -12.26 -28.69 0.43
C VAL A 135 -10.77 -28.40 0.74
N ARG A 136 -9.99 -29.45 0.93
CA ARG A 136 -8.55 -29.41 1.19
C ARG A 136 -7.71 -29.14 -0.06
N ASP A 137 -8.33 -29.09 -1.24
CA ASP A 137 -7.65 -28.72 -2.50
C ASP A 137 -7.86 -27.25 -2.87
N VAL A 138 -8.68 -26.51 -2.12
CA VAL A 138 -9.02 -25.12 -2.45
C VAL A 138 -7.75 -24.25 -2.37
N ASP A 139 -7.37 -23.65 -3.49
CA ASP A 139 -6.22 -22.74 -3.55
C ASP A 139 -6.42 -21.51 -2.63
N LEU A 140 -5.35 -21.07 -1.95
CA LEU A 140 -5.42 -19.91 -1.03
C LEU A 140 -6.03 -18.67 -1.69
N TYR A 141 -5.67 -18.37 -2.94
CA TYR A 141 -6.19 -17.21 -3.66
C TYR A 141 -7.71 -17.31 -3.86
N SER A 142 -8.18 -18.49 -4.29
CA SER A 142 -9.59 -18.79 -4.52
C SER A 142 -10.39 -18.79 -3.22
N GLY A 143 -9.86 -19.37 -2.14
CA GLY A 143 -10.55 -19.43 -0.85
C GLY A 143 -10.55 -18.10 -0.08
N GLY A 144 -9.47 -17.32 -0.16
CA GLY A 144 -9.31 -16.09 0.62
C GLY A 144 -9.86 -14.82 -0.04
N LEU A 145 -10.11 -14.82 -1.36
CA LEU A 145 -10.72 -13.69 -2.08
C LEU A 145 -12.19 -13.43 -1.75
N VAL A 146 -12.71 -14.26 -0.87
CA VAL A 146 -14.09 -14.43 -0.68
C VAL A 146 -14.48 -13.33 0.41
N ARG A 147 -15.54 -12.46 0.27
CA ARG A 147 -16.45 -11.61 1.21
C ARG A 147 -17.87 -12.14 1.82
N ARG A 148 -18.17 -12.20 3.14
CA ARG A 148 -19.53 -12.55 3.69
C ARG A 148 -20.51 -11.35 3.66
N ALA A 149 -21.80 -11.65 3.65
CA ALA A 149 -22.90 -10.70 3.87
C ALA A 149 -22.88 -10.14 5.30
N GLY A 150 -23.08 -8.81 5.46
CA GLY A 150 -23.19 -8.20 6.80
C GLY A 150 -22.80 -6.72 6.93
N SER A 151 -22.24 -6.09 5.90
CA SER A 151 -22.15 -4.62 5.83
C SER A 151 -22.84 -4.17 4.55
N ARG A 152 -23.78 -3.22 4.69
CA ARG A 152 -24.62 -2.63 3.63
C ARG A 152 -23.77 -2.16 2.44
N CYS A 153 -23.55 -3.06 1.49
CA CYS A 153 -23.22 -2.76 0.10
C CYS A 153 -23.93 -3.82 -0.75
N LEU A 154 -24.95 -3.35 -1.48
CA LEU A 154 -25.87 -4.08 -2.35
C LEU A 154 -25.16 -4.64 -3.59
N LEU A 155 -24.32 -5.67 -3.48
CA LEU A 155 -23.89 -6.47 -4.65
C LEU A 155 -23.70 -7.98 -4.29
N PRO A 156 -24.26 -8.92 -5.10
CA PRO A 156 -24.06 -10.36 -4.96
C PRO A 156 -22.66 -10.80 -5.43
N GLY A 157 -22.00 -11.73 -4.71
CA GLY A 157 -20.67 -12.25 -5.06
C GLY A 157 -20.18 -13.42 -4.17
N PRO A 158 -19.18 -14.20 -4.59
CA PRO A 158 -18.77 -15.45 -3.89
C PRO A 158 -17.62 -15.25 -2.89
N ALA A 159 -17.94 -15.28 -1.58
CA ALA A 159 -17.25 -14.48 -0.60
C ALA A 159 -17.23 -14.80 1.03
N GLU A 160 -16.09 -14.82 1.85
CA GLU A 160 -15.71 -14.85 3.35
C GLU A 160 -15.84 -13.53 4.18
N VAL A 161 -16.18 -13.53 5.47
CA VAL A 161 -16.56 -12.29 6.22
C VAL A 161 -15.47 -11.20 6.39
N PRO A 162 -15.56 -9.97 5.83
CA PRO A 162 -14.67 -8.90 6.29
C PRO A 162 -15.00 -8.48 7.72
N LEU A 163 -13.96 -8.20 8.50
CA LEU A 163 -14.10 -7.53 9.80
C LEU A 163 -14.72 -6.12 9.60
N PRO A 164 -15.43 -5.55 10.59
CA PRO A 164 -15.95 -4.18 10.49
C PRO A 164 -14.85 -3.19 10.05
N GLY A 165 -15.08 -2.50 8.93
CA GLY A 165 -14.09 -1.57 8.34
C GLY A 165 -12.99 -2.22 7.50
N SER A 166 -12.98 -3.55 7.34
CA SER A 166 -12.02 -4.28 6.49
C SER A 166 -12.56 -4.53 5.08
N LEU A 167 -11.66 -4.58 4.10
CA LEU A 167 -11.92 -4.97 2.72
C LEU A 167 -11.68 -6.46 2.44
N VAL A 168 -11.15 -7.20 3.43
CA VAL A 168 -10.77 -8.61 3.33
C VAL A 168 -11.29 -9.45 4.48
N GLY A 169 -11.50 -10.74 4.21
CA GLY A 169 -11.89 -11.74 5.19
C GLY A 169 -10.84 -11.98 6.28
N PRO A 170 -11.16 -12.74 7.34
CA PRO A 170 -10.30 -12.95 8.50
C PRO A 170 -8.96 -13.61 8.13
N THR A 171 -8.97 -14.54 7.18
CA THR A 171 -7.77 -15.28 6.76
C THR A 171 -6.75 -14.34 6.11
N PHE A 172 -7.17 -13.56 5.11
CA PHE A 172 -6.31 -12.55 4.49
C PHE A 172 -5.98 -11.39 5.43
N SER A 173 -6.89 -10.99 6.32
CA SER A 173 -6.60 -9.99 7.35
C SER A 173 -5.44 -10.44 8.24
N CYS A 174 -5.46 -11.69 8.71
CA CYS A 174 -4.39 -12.28 9.50
C CYS A 174 -3.06 -12.34 8.75
N ILE A 175 -3.04 -12.86 7.51
CA ILE A 175 -1.82 -12.96 6.71
C ILE A 175 -1.22 -11.57 6.44
N ILE A 176 -2.04 -10.63 5.99
CA ILE A 176 -1.62 -9.25 5.67
C ILE A 176 -1.12 -8.55 6.94
N ALA A 177 -1.88 -8.60 8.05
CA ALA A 177 -1.49 -7.96 9.29
C ALA A 177 -0.19 -8.53 9.87
N ARG A 178 -0.01 -9.85 9.86
CA ARG A 178 1.25 -10.48 10.28
C ARG A 178 2.42 -10.01 9.43
N GLN A 179 2.26 -9.97 8.10
CA GLN A 179 3.32 -9.51 7.20
C GLN A 179 3.67 -8.04 7.43
N PHE A 180 2.68 -7.15 7.55
CA PHE A 180 2.93 -5.73 7.83
C PHE A 180 3.52 -5.48 9.21
N LEU A 181 3.14 -6.27 10.22
CA LEU A 181 3.73 -6.20 11.55
C LEU A 181 5.22 -6.55 11.49
N ILE A 182 5.58 -7.67 10.85
CA ILE A 182 6.97 -8.10 10.70
C ILE A 182 7.79 -7.04 9.95
N LEU A 183 7.25 -6.48 8.87
CA LEU A 183 7.91 -5.39 8.13
C LEU A 183 8.13 -4.16 9.02
N LYS A 184 7.12 -3.75 9.79
CA LYS A 184 7.21 -2.59 10.68
C LYS A 184 8.23 -2.78 11.80
N ILE A 185 8.21 -3.91 12.51
CA ILE A 185 9.08 -4.13 13.68
C ILE A 185 10.49 -4.60 13.28
N GLY A 186 10.63 -5.24 12.12
CA GLY A 186 11.90 -5.72 11.58
C GLY A 186 12.70 -4.64 10.86
N ASP A 187 12.09 -3.50 10.54
CA ASP A 187 12.76 -2.40 9.87
C ASP A 187 13.43 -1.45 10.88
N ARG A 188 14.77 -1.49 10.91
CA ARG A 188 15.60 -0.58 11.71
C ARG A 188 15.36 0.90 11.38
N PHE A 189 14.95 1.18 10.14
CA PHE A 189 14.67 2.51 9.61
C PHE A 189 13.17 2.82 9.56
N TRP A 190 12.32 2.00 10.18
CA TRP A 190 10.92 2.35 10.37
C TRP A 190 10.84 3.76 10.94
N PHE A 191 10.12 4.67 10.28
CA PHE A 191 10.26 6.11 10.56
C PHE A 191 9.93 6.50 12.01
N GLU A 192 9.09 5.74 12.71
CA GLU A 192 8.80 5.99 14.14
C GLU A 192 9.77 5.31 15.11
N SER A 193 10.77 4.59 14.60
CA SER A 193 11.78 3.92 15.41
C SER A 193 12.70 4.96 16.07
N PRO A 194 13.13 4.74 17.33
CA PRO A 194 14.16 5.56 17.97
C PRO A 194 15.47 5.59 17.17
N THR A 195 15.75 4.56 16.36
CA THR A 195 16.97 4.47 15.54
C THR A 195 16.83 5.10 14.15
N ALA A 196 15.67 5.65 13.79
CA ALA A 196 15.43 6.24 12.47
C ALA A 196 16.11 7.60 12.30
N GLY A 197 16.51 8.26 13.39
CA GLY A 197 17.23 9.54 13.35
C GLY A 197 16.35 10.78 13.23
N PHE A 198 15.01 10.63 13.21
CA PHE A 198 14.10 11.78 13.23
C PHE A 198 13.97 12.38 14.64
N THR A 199 13.95 13.71 14.70
CA THR A 199 13.59 14.42 15.93
C THR A 199 12.09 14.32 16.21
N HIS A 200 11.67 14.59 17.45
CA HIS A 200 10.24 14.60 17.79
C HIS A 200 9.43 15.58 16.93
N ALA A 201 9.99 16.76 16.66
CA ALA A 201 9.35 17.78 15.81
C ALA A 201 9.19 17.28 14.37
N GLN A 202 10.24 16.67 13.80
CA GLN A 202 10.19 16.08 12.46
C GLN A 202 9.12 14.98 12.36
N LEU A 203 9.04 14.08 13.36
CA LEU A 203 8.02 13.04 13.42
C LEU A 203 6.60 13.61 13.52
N GLN A 204 6.41 14.64 14.34
CA GLN A 204 5.12 15.31 14.46
C GLN A 204 4.70 15.97 13.16
N SER A 205 5.65 16.55 12.41
CA SER A 205 5.40 17.10 11.08
C SER A 205 4.98 16.03 10.07
N ILE A 206 5.72 14.91 9.99
CA ILE A 206 5.40 13.78 9.11
C ILE A 206 4.00 13.21 9.41
N ARG A 207 3.63 13.04 10.68
CA ARG A 207 2.34 12.46 11.10
C ARG A 207 1.11 13.27 10.68
N GLN A 208 1.27 14.57 10.41
CA GLN A 208 0.16 15.43 9.99
C GLN A 208 -0.14 15.30 8.50
N VAL A 209 0.81 14.79 7.70
CA VAL A 209 0.69 14.68 6.25
C VAL A 209 -0.41 13.70 5.88
N ARG A 210 -1.24 14.10 4.91
CA ARG A 210 -2.21 13.22 4.26
C ARG A 210 -1.71 12.88 2.86
N PHE A 211 -2.11 11.72 2.33
CA PHE A 211 -1.81 11.39 0.92
C PHE A 211 -2.38 12.44 -0.05
N ALA A 212 -3.50 13.08 0.31
CA ALA A 212 -4.04 14.24 -0.40
C ALA A 212 -3.02 15.40 -0.50
N SER A 213 -2.27 15.70 0.57
CA SER A 213 -1.22 16.72 0.55
C SER A 213 -0.10 16.36 -0.44
N VAL A 214 0.29 15.09 -0.49
CA VAL A 214 1.29 14.59 -1.46
C VAL A 214 0.78 14.73 -2.89
N ILE A 215 -0.49 14.41 -3.14
CA ILE A 215 -1.13 14.60 -4.44
C ILE A 215 -1.11 16.09 -4.83
N CYS A 216 -1.46 17.00 -3.90
CA CYS A 216 -1.44 18.43 -4.14
C CYS A 216 -0.08 18.97 -4.59
N ASP A 217 1.03 18.39 -4.12
CA ASP A 217 2.38 18.83 -4.48
C ASP A 217 2.81 18.38 -5.89
N VAL A 218 2.05 17.46 -6.52
CA VAL A 218 2.35 16.95 -7.87
C VAL A 218 1.32 17.34 -8.94
N LEU A 219 0.20 17.97 -8.57
CA LEU A 219 -0.79 18.46 -9.53
C LEU A 219 -0.30 19.74 -10.23
N ASP A 220 -0.65 19.88 -11.51
CA ASP A 220 -0.27 21.03 -12.33
C ASP A 220 -1.14 22.26 -12.02
N GLN A 221 -2.41 22.04 -11.68
CA GLN A 221 -3.34 23.12 -11.35
C GLN A 221 -2.88 23.92 -10.13
N HIS A 222 -3.03 25.24 -10.18
CA HIS A 222 -2.74 26.10 -9.04
C HIS A 222 -3.85 26.00 -7.98
N ASN A 223 -3.48 25.48 -6.81
CA ASN A 223 -4.33 25.37 -5.61
C ASN A 223 -5.73 24.73 -5.84
N PRO A 224 -5.79 23.50 -6.42
CA PRO A 224 -7.06 22.83 -6.70
C PRO A 224 -7.78 22.41 -5.43
N ARG A 225 -9.07 22.09 -5.57
CA ARG A 225 -9.85 21.43 -4.53
C ARG A 225 -9.78 19.92 -4.72
N ILE A 226 -9.45 19.19 -3.65
CA ILE A 226 -9.40 17.72 -3.64
C ILE A 226 -9.97 17.18 -2.32
N PRO A 227 -10.46 15.92 -2.27
CA PRO A 227 -10.92 15.30 -1.05
C PRO A 227 -9.82 15.17 0.00
N ILE A 228 -10.16 15.39 1.27
CA ILE A 228 -9.21 15.31 2.39
C ILE A 228 -8.65 13.87 2.54
N HIS A 229 -9.49 12.87 2.32
CA HIS A 229 -9.13 11.45 2.38
C HIS A 229 -9.04 10.87 0.96
N ALA A 230 -7.83 10.83 0.39
CA ALA A 230 -7.59 10.39 -0.99
C ALA A 230 -7.97 8.92 -1.28
N PHE A 231 -8.10 8.06 -0.26
CA PHE A 231 -8.56 6.67 -0.41
C PHE A 231 -10.08 6.50 -0.27
N GLN A 232 -10.81 7.60 -0.09
CA GLN A 232 -12.27 7.63 -0.06
C GLN A 232 -12.75 8.52 -1.20
N THR A 233 -13.84 8.14 -1.86
CA THR A 233 -14.42 8.98 -2.91
C THR A 233 -14.88 10.33 -2.33
N PRO A 234 -14.87 11.42 -3.11
CA PRO A 234 -15.40 12.71 -2.68
C PRO A 234 -16.85 12.58 -2.20
N HIS A 235 -17.18 13.25 -1.09
CA HIS A 235 -18.55 13.32 -0.60
C HIS A 235 -18.75 14.60 0.24
N PRO A 236 -19.83 15.38 0.04
CA PRO A 236 -19.99 16.70 0.66
C PRO A 236 -19.88 16.74 2.19
N GLN A 237 -20.24 15.66 2.88
CA GLN A 237 -20.24 15.56 4.35
C GLN A 237 -19.09 14.71 4.90
N SER A 238 -19.00 13.44 4.52
CA SER A 238 -17.99 12.51 5.03
C SER A 238 -16.57 12.71 4.49
N ASN A 239 -16.40 13.27 3.29
CA ASN A 239 -15.09 13.49 2.68
C ASN A 239 -15.11 14.73 1.76
N PRO A 240 -15.32 15.93 2.33
CA PRO A 240 -15.45 17.15 1.56
C PRO A 240 -14.12 17.54 0.91
N GLU A 241 -14.21 18.30 -0.17
CA GLU A 241 -13.02 18.84 -0.83
C GLU A 241 -12.50 20.09 -0.14
N ARG A 242 -11.17 20.21 -0.03
CA ARG A 242 -10.44 21.36 0.51
C ARG A 242 -9.41 21.85 -0.49
N ARG A 243 -9.05 23.14 -0.39
CA ARG A 243 -7.98 23.69 -1.22
C ARG A 243 -6.63 23.11 -0.78
N CYS A 244 -5.75 22.85 -1.73
CA CYS A 244 -4.43 22.27 -1.45
C CYS A 244 -3.59 23.06 -0.43
N ASN A 245 -3.72 24.38 -0.39
CA ASN A 245 -3.02 25.22 0.60
C ASN A 245 -3.60 25.14 2.02
N GLU A 246 -4.80 24.57 2.19
CA GLU A 246 -5.42 24.33 3.51
C GLU A 246 -5.00 22.97 4.10
N LEU A 247 -4.37 22.10 3.30
CA LEU A 247 -3.94 20.78 3.74
C LEU A 247 -2.57 20.86 4.46
N PRO A 248 -2.37 20.07 5.52
CA PRO A 248 -1.10 20.04 6.25
C PRO A 248 0.03 19.53 5.34
N LYS A 249 1.17 20.20 5.38
CA LYS A 249 2.39 19.84 4.65
C LYS A 249 3.51 19.47 5.60
N VAL A 250 4.53 18.77 5.10
CA VAL A 250 5.78 18.61 5.83
C VAL A 250 6.44 19.97 5.99
N ASP A 251 6.80 20.31 7.22
CA ASP A 251 7.62 21.47 7.52
C ASP A 251 9.09 21.10 7.30
N VAL A 252 9.57 21.37 6.08
CA VAL A 252 10.94 21.07 5.67
C VAL A 252 11.99 21.91 6.41
N GLU A 253 11.59 23.00 7.07
CA GLU A 253 12.49 23.83 7.87
C GLU A 253 13.02 23.09 9.10
N LEU A 254 12.30 22.05 9.55
CA LEU A 254 12.77 21.16 10.63
C LEU A 254 13.98 20.30 10.22
N TRP A 255 14.32 20.25 8.93
CA TRP A 255 15.52 19.62 8.39
C TRP A 255 16.60 20.64 8.04
N ARG A 256 16.37 21.93 8.29
CA ARG A 256 17.40 22.95 8.08
C ARG A 256 18.55 22.69 9.04
N GLU A 257 19.65 22.22 8.48
CA GLU A 257 20.93 22.21 9.17
C GLU A 257 21.42 23.65 9.24
N THR A 258 21.42 24.24 10.44
CA THR A 258 22.15 25.48 10.63
C THR A 258 23.65 25.14 10.67
N PRO A 259 24.50 25.79 9.87
CA PRO A 259 25.94 25.69 10.04
C PRO A 259 26.35 26.48 11.30
N HIS A 260 25.89 26.05 12.48
CA HIS A 260 26.18 26.72 13.73
C HIS A 260 26.73 25.76 14.78
N SER A 261 27.99 26.05 15.11
CA SER A 261 28.81 25.49 16.18
C SER A 261 28.89 23.96 16.24
N SER A 262 29.42 23.34 15.19
CA SER A 262 30.40 22.29 15.51
C SER A 262 31.44 22.97 16.41
N PRO A 263 31.67 22.53 17.66
CA PRO A 263 32.81 23.00 18.41
C PRO A 263 34.02 22.90 17.49
N SER A 264 34.65 24.03 17.17
CA SER A 264 35.91 24.07 16.42
C SER A 264 37.05 23.43 17.23
N ARG A 265 36.75 23.01 18.47
CA ARG A 265 37.63 22.32 19.40
C ARG A 265 36.91 21.19 20.12
N CYS A 266 37.63 20.10 20.37
CA CYS A 266 37.22 19.07 21.32
C CYS A 266 37.81 19.37 22.70
N ILE A 267 37.07 19.09 23.78
CA ILE A 267 37.61 19.19 25.15
C ILE A 267 37.76 17.78 25.70
N TYR A 268 38.98 17.41 26.07
CA TYR A 268 39.28 16.11 26.68
C TYR A 268 40.19 16.31 27.89
N LEU A 269 39.78 15.80 29.05
CA LEU A 269 40.46 15.98 30.35
C LEU A 269 40.81 17.45 30.67
N GLY A 270 39.93 18.38 30.29
CA GLY A 270 40.13 19.82 30.51
C GLY A 270 41.06 20.52 29.53
N GLN A 271 41.62 19.80 28.54
CA GLN A 271 42.44 20.39 27.47
C GLN A 271 41.65 20.55 26.18
N SER A 272 41.93 21.62 25.42
CA SER A 272 41.27 21.90 24.15
C SER A 272 42.12 21.46 22.94
N TYR A 273 41.52 20.70 22.04
CA TYR A 273 42.14 20.14 20.84
C TYR A 273 41.47 20.70 19.59
N GLN A 274 42.23 21.09 18.57
CA GLN A 274 41.66 21.55 17.30
C GLN A 274 41.09 20.36 16.51
N VAL A 275 40.06 20.59 15.70
CA VAL A 275 39.56 19.56 14.77
C VAL A 275 40.69 19.05 13.87
N GLY A 276 40.81 17.73 13.74
CA GLY A 276 41.89 17.04 13.01
C GLY A 276 43.14 16.73 13.84
N SER A 277 43.26 17.29 15.05
CA SER A 277 44.39 16.99 15.95
C SER A 277 44.22 15.62 16.65
N LEU A 278 45.36 15.00 16.95
CA LEU A 278 45.45 13.77 17.73
C LEU A 278 45.24 14.07 19.22
N VAL A 279 44.36 13.31 19.85
CA VAL A 279 44.01 13.39 21.28
C VAL A 279 44.54 12.15 21.99
N PRO A 280 45.54 12.27 22.87
CA PRO A 280 46.06 11.15 23.64
C PRO A 280 45.07 10.77 24.74
N VAL A 281 44.41 9.62 24.59
CA VAL A 281 43.42 9.10 25.54
C VAL A 281 44.08 8.19 26.57
N SER A 282 45.10 7.44 26.16
CA SER A 282 45.95 6.63 27.05
C SER A 282 47.33 6.40 26.42
N LEU A 283 48.23 5.69 27.11
CA LEU A 283 49.58 5.35 26.62
C LEU A 283 49.59 4.62 25.27
N CYS A 284 48.49 3.93 24.91
CA CYS A 284 48.38 3.15 23.68
C CYS A 284 47.21 3.56 22.78
N LEU A 285 46.46 4.62 23.14
CA LEU A 285 45.27 5.04 22.40
C LEU A 285 45.33 6.51 22.05
N THR A 286 45.33 6.78 20.75
CA THR A 286 45.23 8.12 20.19
C THR A 286 43.95 8.23 19.37
N CYS A 287 43.15 9.25 19.66
CA CYS A 287 41.91 9.54 18.97
C CYS A 287 42.08 10.77 18.08
N VAL A 288 41.15 11.04 17.18
CA VAL A 288 41.13 12.29 16.40
C VAL A 288 39.94 13.13 16.83
N CYS A 289 40.16 14.44 17.01
CA CYS A 289 39.09 15.39 17.23
C CYS A 289 38.29 15.60 15.95
N GLN A 290 37.00 15.21 15.95
CA GLN A 290 36.11 15.35 14.79
C GLN A 290 35.27 16.63 14.86
N PRO A 291 34.79 17.13 13.71
CA PRO A 291 33.76 18.18 13.68
C PRO A 291 32.58 17.79 14.57
N GLY A 292 32.08 18.72 15.40
CA GLY A 292 31.04 18.41 16.39
C GLY A 292 31.56 18.18 17.81
N GLY A 293 32.87 18.36 18.06
CA GLY A 293 33.47 18.31 19.40
C GLY A 293 33.62 16.89 19.97
N GLN A 294 33.44 15.86 19.12
CA GLN A 294 33.57 14.47 19.52
C GLN A 294 35.00 13.97 19.33
N VAL A 295 35.54 13.30 20.35
CA VAL A 295 36.80 12.56 20.28
C VAL A 295 36.49 11.12 19.92
N ARG A 296 36.83 10.68 18.71
CA ARG A 296 36.61 9.29 18.26
C ARG A 296 37.93 8.58 18.01
N VAL A 297 37.95 7.29 18.28
CA VAL A 297 39.10 6.42 17.99
C VAL A 297 39.37 6.48 16.49
N ALA A 298 40.58 6.90 16.13
CA ALA A 298 41.05 6.76 14.76
C ALA A 298 41.63 5.36 14.63
N CYS A 299 40.92 4.47 13.94
CA CYS A 299 41.56 3.28 13.41
C CYS A 299 42.45 3.75 12.25
N LEU A 300 43.76 3.79 12.47
CA LEU A 300 44.74 3.76 11.38
C LEU A 300 44.86 2.33 10.86
#